data_AF-A0A564XXA8-F1
#
_entry.id   AF-A0A564XXA8-F1
#
_cell.length_a   1.000
_cell.length_b   1.000
_cell.length_c   1.000
_cell.angle_alpha   90.00
_cell.angle_beta   90.00
_cell.angle_gamma   90.00
#
_symmetry.space_group_name_H-M   'P 1'
#
loop_
_entity.id
_entity.type
_entity.pdbx_description
1 polymer ?
#
loop_
_entity_poly.entity_id
_entity_poly.type
_entity_poly.pdbx_seq_one_letter_code
_entity_poly.pdbx_strand_id
1 'polypeptide(L)'
;IFGYQTELYIDRDKEAICLWVLNQINFASEVYAKFLNGICYGYLPGSTVNYDLLSDQLYYRMVAEKMAELHTLPIDEFAERHFNDVGFLFDTSPCVLDSTLKFISLISDGLLDKAIFNGSGDNDNPENDHNRFPSKEYLIEEVLFLRKLLANAKSPVRFCHNDLL
;
A
#
# COMPACT_ATOMS: atom_id res chain seq x y z
N ILE A 1 12.67 -9.66 -6.35
CA ILE A 1 13.03 -8.72 -7.44
C ILE A 1 11.88 -7.76 -7.60
N PHE A 2 12.14 -6.46 -7.74
CA PHE A 2 11.11 -5.44 -7.92
C PHE A 2 10.56 -5.45 -9.34
N GLY A 3 9.28 -5.07 -9.49
CA GLY A 3 8.67 -4.88 -10.80
C GLY A 3 9.14 -3.58 -11.47
N TYR A 4 8.97 -3.50 -12.78
CA TYR A 4 9.32 -2.30 -13.55
C TYR A 4 8.52 -1.07 -13.09
N GLN A 5 9.21 0.06 -12.86
CA GLN A 5 8.64 1.37 -12.49
C GLN A 5 7.81 1.41 -11.21
N THR A 6 7.95 0.39 -10.36
CA THR A 6 7.22 0.31 -9.10
C THR A 6 7.76 1.28 -8.05
N GLU A 7 9.00 1.73 -8.19
CA GLU A 7 9.64 2.80 -7.40
C GLU A 7 8.93 4.16 -7.50
N LEU A 8 8.13 4.38 -8.55
CA LEU A 8 7.35 5.60 -8.71
C LEU A 8 6.32 5.75 -7.58
N TYR A 9 5.75 4.64 -7.12
CA TYR A 9 4.71 4.63 -6.10
C TYR A 9 5.14 3.97 -4.79
N ILE A 10 6.10 3.04 -4.80
CA ILE A 10 6.65 2.37 -3.61
C ILE A 10 7.99 2.97 -3.22
N ASP A 11 8.09 3.42 -1.97
CA ASP A 11 9.36 3.81 -1.35
C ASP A 11 10.12 2.55 -0.91
N ARG A 12 11.15 2.18 -1.67
CA ARG A 12 11.94 0.95 -1.45
C ARG A 12 12.82 0.99 -0.21
N ASP A 13 13.20 2.17 0.25
CA ASP A 13 13.96 2.34 1.48
C ASP A 13 13.05 2.12 2.68
N LYS A 14 11.87 2.75 2.68
CA LYS A 14 10.85 2.53 3.72
C LYS A 14 10.38 1.07 3.74
N GLU A 15 10.16 0.45 2.59
CA GLU A 15 9.76 -0.96 2.51
C GLU A 15 10.81 -1.89 3.15
N ALA A 16 12.09 -1.69 2.85
CA ALA A 16 13.17 -2.48 3.43
C ALA A 16 13.30 -2.27 4.95
N ILE A 17 13.17 -1.02 5.41
CA ILE A 17 13.19 -0.70 6.84
C ILE A 17 12.00 -1.34 7.57
N CYS A 18 10.79 -1.23 7.02
CA CYS A 18 9.59 -1.86 7.59
C CYS A 18 9.74 -3.38 7.69
N LEU A 19 10.22 -4.05 6.63
CA LEU A 19 10.48 -5.49 6.66
C LEU A 19 11.52 -5.86 7.72
N TRP A 20 12.60 -5.09 7.84
CA TRP A 20 13.63 -5.34 8.85
C TRP A 20 13.10 -5.13 10.27
N VAL A 21 12.36 -4.04 10.53
CA VAL A 21 11.74 -3.80 11.85
C VAL A 21 10.78 -4.93 12.22
N LEU A 22 9.90 -5.34 11.30
CA LEU A 22 8.98 -6.45 11.53
C LEU A 22 9.71 -7.77 11.81
N ASN A 23 10.87 -8.00 11.18
CA ASN A 23 11.71 -9.14 11.50
C ASN A 23 12.28 -9.05 12.92
N GLN A 24 12.82 -7.90 13.33
CA GLN A 24 13.44 -7.74 14.66
C GLN A 24 12.46 -8.00 15.81
N ILE A 25 11.16 -7.77 15.58
CA ILE A 25 10.09 -8.04 16.55
C ILE A 25 9.37 -9.39 16.31
N ASN A 26 9.96 -10.28 15.50
CA ASN A 26 9.45 -11.62 15.17
C ASN A 26 8.05 -11.63 14.53
N PHE A 27 7.71 -10.59 13.76
CA PHE A 27 6.44 -10.48 13.05
C PHE A 27 6.55 -10.81 11.55
N ALA A 28 7.74 -10.70 10.97
CA ALA A 28 8.02 -11.05 9.58
C ALA A 28 9.26 -11.96 9.46
N SER A 29 9.43 -12.51 8.26
CA SER A 29 10.59 -13.35 7.94
C SER A 29 11.90 -12.59 8.01
N GLU A 30 12.98 -13.33 8.23
CA GLU A 30 14.35 -12.81 8.23
C GLU A 30 14.67 -12.04 6.95
N VAL A 31 15.28 -10.87 7.10
CA VAL A 31 15.75 -10.05 5.96
C VAL A 31 17.25 -10.24 5.84
N TYR A 32 17.69 -10.92 4.78
CA TYR A 32 19.09 -11.25 4.57
C TYR A 32 19.87 -10.10 3.91
N ALA A 33 19.28 -9.45 2.92
CA ALA A 33 19.94 -8.39 2.17
C ALA A 33 18.96 -7.51 1.38
N LYS A 34 19.37 -6.26 1.15
CA LYS A 34 18.73 -5.33 0.20
C LYS A 34 19.67 -5.10 -0.98
N PHE A 35 19.11 -5.21 -2.19
CA PHE A 35 19.76 -4.89 -3.46
C PHE A 35 19.07 -3.69 -4.12
N LEU A 36 19.69 -3.14 -5.17
CA LEU A 36 19.07 -2.04 -5.93
C LEU A 36 17.73 -2.43 -6.57
N ASN A 37 17.56 -3.70 -6.92
CA ASN A 37 16.40 -4.22 -7.64
C ASN A 37 15.64 -5.30 -6.86
N GLY A 38 15.83 -5.41 -5.55
CA GLY A 38 15.09 -6.39 -4.75
C GLY A 38 15.53 -6.50 -3.31
N ILE A 39 14.80 -7.31 -2.56
CA ILE A 39 15.08 -7.69 -1.18
C ILE A 39 15.15 -9.22 -1.12
N CYS A 40 16.14 -9.76 -0.42
CA CYS A 40 16.25 -11.18 -0.12
C CYS A 40 15.81 -11.42 1.32
N TYR A 41 14.80 -12.27 1.51
CA TYR A 41 14.21 -12.57 2.80
C TYR A 41 13.81 -14.05 2.90
N GLY A 42 13.55 -14.50 4.13
CA GLY A 42 13.24 -15.89 4.48
C GLY A 42 12.04 -16.44 3.72
N TYR A 43 12.18 -17.68 3.25
CA TYR A 43 11.07 -18.44 2.70
C TYR A 43 10.13 -18.91 3.82
N LEU A 44 8.83 -18.62 3.68
CA LEU A 44 7.80 -19.14 4.57
C LEU A 44 7.12 -20.34 3.92
N PRO A 45 7.24 -21.56 4.48
CA PRO A 45 6.53 -22.71 3.97
C PRO A 45 5.03 -22.55 4.22
N GLY A 46 4.22 -22.75 3.18
CA GLY A 46 2.78 -22.64 3.25
C GLY A 46 2.14 -22.43 1.89
N SER A 47 0.84 -22.17 1.90
CA SER A 47 0.05 -21.79 0.73
C SER A 47 -0.69 -20.49 1.00
N THR A 48 -0.92 -19.71 -0.05
CA THR A 48 -1.76 -18.51 0.05
C THR A 48 -3.22 -18.89 0.30
N VAL A 49 -3.94 -18.01 0.99
CA VAL A 49 -5.39 -18.13 1.17
C VAL A 49 -6.10 -17.86 -0.16
N ASN A 50 -7.34 -18.35 -0.30
CA ASN A 50 -8.22 -18.03 -1.42
C ASN A 50 -9.60 -17.62 -0.88
N TYR A 51 -10.47 -17.12 -1.76
CA TYR A 51 -11.79 -16.63 -1.36
C TYR A 51 -12.67 -17.71 -0.70
N ASP A 52 -12.57 -18.97 -1.15
CA ASP A 52 -13.33 -20.07 -0.56
C ASP A 52 -12.92 -20.31 0.89
N LEU A 53 -11.62 -20.26 1.17
CA LEU A 53 -11.05 -20.42 2.51
C LEU A 53 -11.43 -19.24 3.42
N LEU A 54 -11.35 -18.01 2.91
CA LEU A 54 -11.71 -16.81 3.66
C LEU A 54 -13.20 -16.71 3.98
N SER A 55 -14.05 -17.46 3.27
CA SER A 55 -15.48 -17.56 3.57
C SER A 55 -15.75 -18.40 4.83
N ASP A 56 -14.80 -19.21 5.28
CA ASP A 56 -14.89 -19.97 6.53
C ASP A 56 -14.49 -19.10 7.73
N GLN A 57 -15.34 -19.14 8.76
CA GLN A 57 -15.21 -18.40 10.00
C GLN A 57 -13.89 -18.61 10.74
N LEU A 58 -13.30 -19.79 10.64
CA LEU A 58 -12.00 -20.04 11.25
C LEU A 58 -10.93 -19.11 10.65
N TYR A 59 -10.91 -18.95 9.32
CA TYR A 59 -9.82 -18.27 8.63
C TYR A 59 -9.95 -16.76 8.67
N TYR A 60 -11.14 -16.17 8.43
CA TYR A 60 -11.27 -14.71 8.55
C TYR A 60 -11.02 -14.25 9.98
N ARG A 61 -11.31 -15.09 10.98
CA ARG A 61 -11.01 -14.79 12.38
C ARG A 61 -9.50 -14.77 12.63
N MET A 62 -8.76 -15.76 12.13
CA MET A 62 -7.30 -15.78 12.23
C MET A 62 -6.66 -14.56 11.54
N VAL A 63 -7.18 -14.15 10.39
CA VAL A 63 -6.72 -12.93 9.69
C VAL A 63 -6.99 -11.69 10.53
N ALA A 64 -8.20 -11.56 11.09
CA ALA A 64 -8.57 -10.43 11.94
C ALA A 64 -7.72 -10.36 13.22
N GLU A 65 -7.46 -11.50 13.87
CA GLU A 65 -6.57 -11.61 15.03
C GLU A 65 -5.14 -11.18 14.66
N LYS A 66 -4.61 -11.64 13.53
CA LYS A 66 -3.26 -11.27 13.09
C LYS A 66 -3.15 -9.79 12.71
N MET A 67 -4.18 -9.22 12.07
CA MET A 67 -4.23 -7.79 11.78
C MET A 67 -4.35 -6.94 13.05
N ALA A 68 -5.09 -7.41 14.06
CA ALA A 68 -5.12 -6.76 15.36
C ALA A 68 -3.74 -6.73 16.02
N GLU A 69 -3.00 -7.85 15.98
CA GLU A 69 -1.61 -7.88 16.46
C GLU A 69 -0.74 -6.84 15.71
N LEU A 70 -0.79 -6.83 14.38
CA LEU A 70 -0.04 -5.88 13.53
C LEU A 70 -0.29 -4.42 13.95
N HIS A 71 -1.56 -4.06 14.16
CA HIS A 71 -1.97 -2.72 14.56
C HIS A 71 -1.51 -2.34 15.98
N THR A 72 -1.09 -3.30 16.81
CA THR A 72 -0.60 -3.04 18.18
C THR A 72 0.92 -3.04 18.30
N LEU A 73 1.66 -3.31 17.23
CA LEU A 73 3.11 -3.34 17.28
C LEU A 73 3.70 -1.95 17.58
N PRO A 74 4.71 -1.85 18.45
CA PRO A 74 5.36 -0.58 18.81
C PRO A 74 6.40 -0.18 17.75
N ILE A 75 5.97 -0.05 16.49
CA ILE A 75 6.86 0.16 15.34
C ILE A 75 7.57 1.51 15.42
N ASP A 76 6.85 2.55 15.80
CA ASP A 76 7.35 3.92 15.96
C ASP A 76 8.41 4.00 17.06
N GLU A 77 8.09 3.50 18.25
CA GLU A 77 9.02 3.44 19.37
C GLU A 77 10.26 2.59 19.04
N PHE A 78 10.07 1.46 18.35
CA PHE A 78 11.18 0.63 17.91
C PHE A 78 12.08 1.35 16.91
N ALA A 79 11.48 1.99 15.89
CA ALA A 79 12.23 2.71 14.86
C ALA A 79 13.00 3.91 15.44
N GLU A 80 12.37 4.71 16.31
CA GLU A 80 13.04 5.82 16.98
C GLU A 80 14.27 5.35 17.76
N ARG A 81 14.17 4.26 18.53
CA ARG A 81 15.31 3.75 19.32
C ARG A 81 16.49 3.28 18.46
N HIS A 82 16.22 2.76 17.25
CA HIS A 82 17.26 2.15 16.39
C HIS A 82 17.81 3.06 15.31
N PHE A 83 17.11 4.16 14.98
CA PHE A 83 17.49 5.02 13.86
C PHE A 83 17.63 6.51 14.21
N ASN A 84 17.57 6.88 15.49
CA ASN A 84 17.72 8.27 15.93
C ASN A 84 19.11 8.85 15.57
N ASP A 85 20.16 8.04 15.64
CA ASP A 85 21.54 8.44 15.34
C ASP A 85 21.78 8.74 13.85
N VAL A 86 20.98 8.15 12.96
CA VAL A 86 21.05 8.37 11.51
C VAL A 86 19.99 9.36 11.00
N GLY A 87 19.22 9.97 11.91
CA GLY A 87 18.23 11.01 11.60
C GLY A 87 17.03 10.51 10.78
N PHE A 88 16.78 9.20 10.77
CA PHE A 88 15.59 8.65 10.13
C PHE A 88 14.40 8.77 11.08
N LEU A 89 13.38 9.48 10.63
CA LEU A 89 12.13 9.65 11.36
C LEU A 89 11.06 8.72 10.79
N PHE A 90 10.45 7.92 11.65
CA PHE A 90 9.31 7.10 11.27
C PHE A 90 8.06 7.98 11.24
N ASP A 91 7.50 8.19 10.05
CA ASP A 91 6.30 9.02 9.89
C ASP A 91 5.07 8.27 10.41
N THR A 92 4.48 8.79 11.49
CA THR A 92 3.27 8.27 12.13
C THR A 92 1.99 8.97 11.69
N SER A 93 2.09 9.87 10.69
CA SER A 93 0.93 10.56 10.13
C SER A 93 0.10 9.62 9.24
N PRO A 94 -1.24 9.84 9.14
CA PRO A 94 -2.08 9.05 8.26
C PRO A 94 -1.73 9.33 6.79
N CYS A 95 -1.26 8.32 6.07
CA CYS A 95 -0.68 8.51 4.73
C CYS A 95 -1.58 8.07 3.56
N VAL A 96 -2.76 7.49 3.82
CA VAL A 96 -3.62 6.91 2.77
C VAL A 96 -4.00 7.95 1.72
N LEU A 97 -4.51 9.12 2.14
CA LEU A 97 -4.96 10.15 1.20
C LEU A 97 -3.80 10.82 0.46
N ASP A 98 -2.64 10.97 1.11
CA ASP A 98 -1.45 11.51 0.47
C ASP A 98 -0.87 10.51 -0.55
N SER A 99 -0.95 9.21 -0.26
CA SER A 99 -0.62 8.15 -1.22
C SER A 99 -1.56 8.16 -2.42
N THR A 100 -2.86 8.37 -2.20
CA THR A 100 -3.83 8.52 -3.30
C THR A 100 -3.50 9.73 -4.18
N LEU A 101 -3.19 10.89 -3.57
CA LEU A 101 -2.77 12.09 -4.33
C LEU A 101 -1.48 11.84 -5.12
N LYS A 102 -0.50 11.13 -4.53
CA LYS A 102 0.71 10.69 -5.22
C LYS A 102 0.36 9.85 -6.44
N PHE A 103 -0.53 8.86 -6.33
CA PHE A 103 -0.93 8.03 -7.47
C PHE A 103 -1.63 8.83 -8.55
N ILE A 104 -2.54 9.73 -8.18
CA ILE A 104 -3.19 10.64 -9.14
C ILE A 104 -2.14 11.49 -9.86
N SER A 105 -1.13 11.97 -9.15
CA SER A 105 -0.06 12.79 -9.74
C SER A 105 0.74 12.05 -10.83
N LEU A 106 0.88 10.73 -10.72
CA LEU A 106 1.57 9.85 -11.67
C LEU A 106 0.74 9.54 -12.93
N ILE A 107 -0.57 9.80 -12.92
CA ILE A 107 -1.41 9.67 -14.11
C ILE A 107 -0.93 10.73 -15.11
N SER A 108 -0.44 10.26 -16.26
CA SER A 108 -0.06 11.13 -17.37
C SER A 108 -1.31 11.72 -18.02
N ASP A 109 -1.25 13.01 -18.36
CA ASP A 109 -2.38 13.73 -18.96
C ASP A 109 -2.84 13.11 -20.29
N GLY A 110 -1.96 12.39 -21.01
CA GLY A 110 -2.27 11.64 -22.23
C GLY A 110 -2.56 10.14 -22.02
N LEU A 111 -2.60 9.66 -20.78
CA LEU A 111 -2.94 8.27 -20.47
C LEU A 111 -4.45 8.03 -20.57
N LEU A 112 -5.28 9.03 -20.24
CA LEU A 112 -6.73 8.95 -20.46
C LEU A 112 -7.06 8.66 -21.93
N ASP A 113 -6.34 9.29 -22.86
CA ASP A 113 -6.50 9.06 -24.30
C ASP A 113 -6.07 7.64 -24.75
N LYS A 114 -5.15 6.98 -24.02
CA LYS A 114 -4.66 5.62 -24.35
C LYS A 114 -5.37 4.49 -23.61
N ALA A 115 -5.90 4.75 -22.42
CA ALA A 115 -6.71 3.78 -21.67
C ALA A 115 -8.02 3.45 -22.43
N ILE A 116 -8.56 4.44 -23.14
CA ILE A 116 -9.64 4.32 -24.12
C ILE A 116 -9.33 3.24 -25.19
N PHE A 117 -8.09 3.18 -25.65
CA PHE A 117 -7.69 2.24 -26.72
C PHE A 117 -7.41 0.81 -26.24
N ASN A 118 -7.01 0.65 -24.97
CA ASN A 118 -6.59 -0.65 -24.41
C ASN A 118 -7.62 -1.30 -23.47
N GLY A 119 -8.68 -0.58 -23.10
CA GLY A 119 -9.79 -1.08 -22.26
C GLY A 119 -10.95 -1.71 -23.06
N SER A 120 -10.91 -1.66 -24.39
CA SER A 120 -11.89 -2.25 -25.29
C SER A 120 -11.63 -3.74 -25.48
N GLY A 121 -11.85 -4.50 -24.39
CA GLY A 121 -11.93 -5.96 -24.40
C GLY A 121 -13.24 -6.49 -24.98
N ASP A 122 -14.21 -5.63 -25.26
CA ASP A 122 -15.46 -5.96 -25.95
C ASP A 122 -15.78 -4.83 -26.95
N ASN A 123 -16.47 -5.17 -28.04
CA ASN A 123 -16.82 -4.36 -29.22
C ASN A 123 -17.53 -3.00 -28.92
N ASP A 124 -16.86 -2.06 -28.25
CA ASP A 124 -17.41 -0.74 -27.95
C ASP A 124 -16.81 0.34 -28.86
N ASN A 125 -17.70 1.12 -29.49
CA ASN A 125 -17.36 2.18 -30.43
C ASN A 125 -16.47 3.27 -29.76
N PRO A 126 -15.38 3.71 -30.43
CA PRO A 126 -14.42 4.67 -29.89
C PRO A 126 -14.96 6.10 -29.69
N GLU A 127 -16.16 6.43 -30.17
CA GLU A 127 -16.76 7.77 -30.04
C GLU A 127 -17.35 8.06 -28.64
N ASN A 128 -17.47 7.06 -27.76
CA ASN A 128 -18.07 7.23 -26.42
C ASN A 128 -17.04 7.32 -25.27
N ASP A 129 -15.75 7.24 -25.57
CA ASP A 129 -14.75 6.85 -24.57
C ASP A 129 -14.00 8.04 -23.94
N HIS A 130 -14.06 9.23 -24.56
CA HIS A 130 -13.53 10.48 -23.98
C HIS A 130 -14.18 10.89 -22.65
N ASN A 131 -15.26 10.21 -22.24
CA ASN A 131 -16.02 10.47 -21.02
C ASN A 131 -15.96 9.32 -20.00
N ARG A 132 -15.16 8.27 -20.24
CA ARG A 132 -15.18 7.05 -19.39
C ARG A 132 -14.39 7.20 -18.10
N PHE A 133 -13.37 8.07 -18.08
CA PHE A 133 -12.54 8.29 -16.90
C PHE A 133 -12.62 9.75 -16.45
N PRO A 134 -12.77 10.01 -15.13
CA PRO A 134 -12.78 11.36 -14.60
C PRO A 134 -11.44 12.07 -14.84
N SER A 135 -11.48 13.40 -14.92
CA SER A 135 -10.25 14.20 -15.02
C SER A 135 -9.43 14.10 -13.74
N LYS A 136 -8.13 14.42 -13.86
CA LYS A 136 -7.21 14.48 -12.72
C LYS A 136 -7.69 15.47 -11.66
N GLU A 137 -8.22 16.61 -12.10
CA GLU A 137 -8.80 17.65 -11.24
C GLU A 137 -10.00 17.10 -10.47
N TYR A 138 -10.90 16.38 -11.15
CA TYR A 138 -12.05 15.77 -10.49
C TYR A 138 -11.61 14.76 -9.42
N LEU A 139 -10.64 13.89 -9.73
CA LEU A 139 -10.10 12.94 -8.76
C LEU A 139 -9.48 13.62 -7.53
N ILE A 140 -8.78 14.75 -7.73
CA ILE A 140 -8.23 15.55 -6.63
C ILE A 140 -9.36 16.10 -5.76
N GLU A 141 -10.42 16.65 -6.35
CA GLU A 141 -11.58 17.17 -5.60
C GLU A 141 -12.27 16.05 -4.79
N GLU A 142 -12.43 14.84 -5.34
CA GLU A 142 -12.98 13.70 -4.61
C GLU A 142 -12.10 13.29 -3.41
N VAL A 143 -10.77 13.33 -3.55
CA VAL A 143 -9.86 13.06 -2.43
C VAL A 143 -9.95 14.15 -1.35
N LEU A 144 -10.08 15.42 -1.74
CA LEU A 144 -10.29 16.53 -0.79
C LEU A 144 -11.65 16.43 -0.09
N PHE A 145 -12.68 16.01 -0.80
CA PHE A 145 -13.99 15.74 -0.22
C PHE A 145 -13.92 14.58 0.79
N LEU A 146 -13.25 13.48 0.44
CA LEU A 146 -13.02 12.36 1.36
C LEU A 146 -12.22 12.79 2.60
N ARG A 147 -11.20 13.64 2.43
CA ARG A 147 -10.44 14.23 3.54
C ARG A 147 -11.35 14.99 4.51
N LYS A 148 -12.32 15.75 3.99
CA LYS A 148 -13.31 16.48 4.81
C LYS A 148 -14.24 15.52 5.56
N LEU A 149 -14.71 14.44 4.92
CA LEU A 149 -15.55 13.44 5.58
C LEU A 149 -14.81 12.71 6.71
N LEU A 150 -13.54 12.40 6.49
CA LEU A 150 -12.70 11.68 7.44
C LEU A 150 -12.05 12.58 8.52
N ALA A 151 -12.18 13.90 8.42
CA ALA A 151 -11.54 14.84 9.37
C ALA A 151 -11.94 14.60 10.84
N ASN A 152 -13.15 14.06 11.07
CA ASN A 152 -13.67 13.73 12.41
C ASN A 152 -13.69 12.23 12.68
N ALA A 153 -13.01 11.41 11.86
CA ALA A 153 -12.95 9.98 12.07
C ALA A 153 -12.25 9.67 13.40
N LYS A 154 -12.86 8.77 14.18
CA LYS A 154 -12.28 8.29 15.45
C LYS A 154 -11.34 7.09 15.26
N SER A 155 -11.10 6.70 14.01
CA SER A 155 -10.19 5.60 13.71
C SER A 155 -8.78 5.99 14.13
N PRO A 156 -8.13 5.23 15.03
CA PRO A 156 -6.76 5.53 15.41
C PRO A 156 -5.83 5.34 14.22
N VAL A 157 -4.80 6.16 14.11
CA VAL A 157 -3.70 5.94 13.18
C VAL A 157 -2.82 4.82 13.74
N ARG A 158 -2.57 3.80 12.92
CA ARG A 158 -1.79 2.60 13.26
C ARG A 158 -0.92 2.20 12.09
N PHE A 159 0.11 1.40 12.38
CA PHE A 159 0.86 0.71 11.35
C PHE A 159 -0.04 -0.33 10.68
N CYS A 160 -0.16 -0.28 9.35
CA CYS A 160 -1.12 -1.08 8.58
C CYS A 160 -0.42 -1.79 7.41
N HIS A 161 -0.97 -2.92 6.98
CA HIS A 161 -0.49 -3.64 5.81
C HIS A 161 -0.81 -2.90 4.49
N ASN A 162 -1.97 -2.24 4.43
CA ASN A 162 -2.48 -1.46 3.29
C ASN A 162 -2.70 -2.22 1.97
N ASP A 163 -2.32 -3.49 1.87
CA ASP A 163 -2.55 -4.34 0.69
C ASP A 163 -2.94 -5.79 1.07
N LEU A 164 -3.95 -5.93 1.95
CA LEU A 164 -4.42 -7.25 2.41
C LEU A 164 -5.45 -7.82 1.42
N LEU A 165 -4.95 -8.55 0.41
CA LEU A 165 -5.72 -9.08 -0.72
C LEU A 165 -6.21 -10.53 -0.53
#